data_AF-A0A6B8KDK0-F1
#
_entry.id   AF-A0A6B8KDK0-F1
#
_cell.length_a   1.000
_cell.length_b   1.000
_cell.length_c   1.000
_cell.angle_alpha   90.00
_cell.angle_beta   90.00
_cell.angle_gamma   90.00
#
_symmetry.space_group_name_H-M   'P 1'
#
loop_
_entity.id
_entity.type
_entity.pdbx_description
1 polymer ?
#
loop_
_entity_poly.entity_id
_entity_poly.type
_entity_poly.pdbx_seq_one_letter_code
_entity_poly.pdbx_strand_id
1 'polypeptide(L)' 'MRRNFLAAAALAAASLAPMKGYAQERVCPQFLAQYCVERDDGAKETRMTNPCFAERDHVKVVHPGPCKKD' A
#
# COMPACT_ATOMS: atom_id res chain seq x y z
N MET A 1 37.99 10.27 55.15
CA MET A 1 37.40 11.13 54.10
C MET A 1 38.01 10.75 52.75
N ARG A 2 37.22 10.19 51.83
CA ARG A 2 37.59 10.02 50.41
C ARG A 2 36.36 10.30 49.57
N ARG A 3 36.34 11.47 48.91
CA ARG A 3 35.50 11.74 47.76
C ARG A 3 36.26 11.21 46.54
N ASN A 4 35.62 10.44 45.66
CA ASN A 4 35.17 10.95 44.35
C ASN A 4 34.96 9.87 43.29
N PHE A 5 33.91 10.15 42.51
CA PHE A 5 33.67 9.90 41.08
C PHE A 5 33.61 8.46 40.57
N LEU A 6 32.52 8.19 39.82
CA LEU A 6 32.42 7.46 38.55
C LEU A 6 30.94 7.06 38.39
N ALA A 7 30.26 7.15 37.27
CA ALA A 7 30.41 7.91 36.05
C ALA A 7 29.02 7.82 35.37
N ALA A 8 28.59 8.90 34.74
CA ALA A 8 27.42 8.92 33.89
C ALA A 8 27.59 7.91 32.74
N ALA A 9 26.70 6.93 32.62
CA ALA A 9 26.65 6.05 31.47
C ALA A 9 25.23 5.50 31.29
N ALA A 10 24.31 6.35 30.84
CA ALA A 10 23.00 5.92 30.38
C ALA A 10 22.52 6.79 29.20
N LEU A 11 23.36 6.95 28.18
CA LEU A 11 23.02 7.66 26.93
C LEU A 11 23.54 6.85 25.73
N ALA A 12 22.96 5.68 25.48
CA ALA A 12 23.28 4.92 24.26
C ALA A 12 22.14 4.04 23.71
N ALA A 13 20.90 4.17 24.19
CA ALA A 13 19.81 3.27 23.81
C ALA A 13 18.82 3.83 22.75
N ALA A 14 18.96 5.08 22.31
CA ALA A 14 17.92 5.73 21.50
C ALA A 14 18.11 5.65 19.96
N SER A 15 19.20 5.08 19.45
CA SER A 15 19.57 5.19 18.02
C SER A 15 19.17 4.01 17.13
N LEU A 16 18.39 3.04 17.61
CA LEU A 16 17.96 1.87 16.82
C LEU A 16 16.43 1.80 16.63
N ALA A 17 15.74 2.94 16.54
CA ALA A 17 14.37 2.92 16.03
C ALA A 17 14.42 2.48 14.56
N PRO A 18 13.78 1.38 14.16
CA PRO A 18 13.66 1.03 12.75
C PRO A 18 12.92 2.18 12.07
N MET A 19 13.60 2.87 11.15
CA MET A 19 12.96 3.78 10.21
C MET A 19 11.86 2.98 9.52
N LYS A 20 10.60 3.31 9.81
CA LYS A 20 9.43 2.71 9.19
C LYS A 20 9.57 2.98 7.69
N GLY A 21 10.08 2.00 6.95
CA GLY A 21 10.42 2.15 5.55
C GLY A 21 9.25 2.77 4.82
N TYR A 22 9.50 3.85 4.08
CA TYR A 22 8.50 4.46 3.22
C TYR A 22 7.91 3.34 2.36
N ALA A 23 6.61 3.07 2.53
CA ALA A 23 5.92 2.09 1.70
C ALA A 23 6.13 2.52 0.25
N GLN A 24 6.78 1.68 -0.54
CA GLN A 24 7.00 1.94 -1.95
C GLN A 24 5.62 2.01 -2.62
N GLU A 25 5.24 3.20 -3.08
CA GLU A 25 4.03 3.38 -3.88
C GLU A 25 4.19 2.54 -5.17
N ARG A 26 3.24 1.63 -5.43
CA ARG A 26 3.32 0.75 -6.60
C ARG A 26 3.08 1.58 -7.86
N VAL A 27 4.07 1.64 -8.74
CA VAL A 27 3.96 2.31 -10.04
C VAL A 27 3.12 1.45 -10.99
N CYS A 28 2.01 1.99 -11.48
CA CYS A 28 1.17 1.30 -12.44
C CYS A 28 1.53 1.65 -13.90
N PRO A 29 1.46 0.67 -14.82
CA PRO A 29 1.57 0.94 -16.25
C PRO A 29 0.49 1.93 -16.74
N GLN A 30 0.88 2.84 -17.62
CA GLN A 30 0.00 3.89 -18.17
C GLN A 30 -0.80 3.38 -19.38
N PHE A 31 -1.70 2.44 -19.16
CA PHE A 31 -2.69 2.03 -20.16
C PHE A 31 -4.06 1.84 -19.52
N LEU A 32 -5.11 2.04 -20.31
CA LEU A 32 -6.50 1.83 -19.90
C LEU A 32 -7.20 0.99 -20.96
N ALA A 33 -7.98 0.01 -20.52
CA ALA A 33 -8.89 -0.75 -21.35
C ALA A 33 -10.21 -0.98 -20.60
N GLN A 34 -11.24 -1.48 -21.28
CA GLN A 34 -12.47 -1.87 -20.59
C GLN A 34 -12.24 -3.15 -19.79
N TYR A 35 -12.66 -3.14 -18.54
CA TYR A 35 -12.73 -4.30 -17.66
C TYR A 35 -14.08 -4.34 -16.96
N CYS A 36 -14.57 -5.54 -16.70
CA CYS A 36 -15.65 -5.78 -15.78
C CYS A 36 -15.03 -5.89 -14.39
N VAL A 37 -15.44 -5.00 -13.48
CA VAL A 37 -14.96 -4.97 -12.10
C VAL A 37 -16.13 -5.19 -11.15
N GLU A 38 -15.83 -5.68 -9.96
CA GLU A 38 -16.74 -5.88 -8.84
C GLU A 38 -16.29 -4.97 -7.70
N ARG A 39 -17.23 -4.17 -7.18
CA ARG A 39 -17.05 -3.32 -6.01
C ARG A 39 -17.26 -4.13 -4.72
N ASP A 40 -16.90 -3.56 -3.58
CA ASP A 40 -17.06 -4.20 -2.27
C ASP A 40 -18.53 -4.55 -1.92
N ASP A 41 -19.49 -3.82 -2.49
CA ASP A 41 -20.93 -4.11 -2.37
C ASP A 41 -21.41 -5.25 -3.28
N GLY A 42 -20.50 -5.87 -4.05
CA GLY A 42 -20.79 -6.91 -5.02
C GLY A 42 -21.36 -6.40 -6.35
N ALA A 43 -21.56 -5.09 -6.50
CA ALA A 43 -22.05 -4.53 -7.75
C ALA A 43 -20.97 -4.61 -8.84
N LYS A 44 -21.36 -5.09 -10.02
CA LYS A 44 -20.49 -5.19 -11.19
C LYS A 44 -20.70 -4.02 -12.13
N GLU A 45 -19.61 -3.46 -12.62
CA GLU A 45 -19.66 -2.39 -13.62
C GLU A 45 -18.49 -2.45 -14.59
N THR A 46 -18.71 -1.91 -15.79
CA THR A 46 -17.63 -1.74 -16.78
C THR A 46 -16.87 -0.47 -16.46
N ARG A 47 -15.55 -0.57 -16.25
CA ARG A 47 -14.66 0.58 -16.04
C ARG A 47 -13.54 0.62 -17.07
N MET A 48 -13.10 1.83 -17.42
CA MET A 48 -11.82 2.06 -18.09
C MET A 48 -10.70 2.00 -17.06
N THR A 49 -9.99 0.89 -16.97
CA THR A 49 -8.94 0.67 -15.97
C THR A 49 -7.91 -0.36 -16.47
N ASN A 50 -7.00 -0.75 -15.59
CA ASN A 50 -6.18 -1.95 -15.73
C ASN A 50 -6.05 -2.64 -14.35
N PRO A 51 -5.52 -3.88 -14.27
CA PRO A 51 -5.45 -4.60 -12.99
C PRO A 51 -4.68 -3.87 -11.88
N CYS A 52 -3.62 -3.12 -12.21
CA CYS A 52 -2.86 -2.37 -11.21
C CYS A 52 -3.66 -1.21 -10.62
N PHE A 53 -4.33 -0.43 -11.47
CA PHE A 53 -5.22 0.64 -11.02
C PHE A 53 -6.45 0.09 -10.29
N ALA A 54 -7.00 -1.04 -10.74
CA ALA A 54 -8.11 -1.70 -10.04
C ALA A 54 -7.72 -2.11 -8.61
N GLU A 55 -6.55 -2.72 -8.42
CA GLU A 55 -6.02 -3.06 -7.08
C GLU A 55 -5.84 -1.81 -6.22
N ARG A 56 -5.25 -0.74 -6.78
CA ARG A 56 -5.05 0.55 -6.09
C ARG A 56 -6.37 1.19 -5.68
N ASP A 57 -7.39 1.12 -6.53
CA ASP A 57 -8.71 1.71 -6.30
C ASP A 57 -9.62 0.77 -5.48
N HIS A 58 -9.09 -0.33 -4.95
CA HIS A 58 -9.81 -1.34 -4.17
C HIS A 58 -11.05 -1.91 -4.89
N VAL A 59 -10.94 -2.16 -6.19
CA VAL A 59 -11.96 -2.86 -6.97
C VAL A 59 -11.40 -4.14 -7.57
N LYS A 60 -12.19 -5.20 -7.57
CA LYS A 60 -11.75 -6.51 -8.05
C LYS A 60 -12.01 -6.62 -9.54
N VAL A 61 -10.99 -6.95 -10.33
CA VAL A 61 -11.19 -7.32 -11.74
C VAL A 61 -11.86 -8.69 -11.80
N VAL A 62 -13.00 -8.77 -12.50
CA VAL A 62 -13.69 -10.02 -12.79
C VAL A 62 -13.15 -10.64 -14.08
N HIS A 63 -13.12 -9.85 -15.17
CA HIS A 63 -12.56 -10.26 -16.46
C HIS A 63 -12.23 -9.05 -17.34
N PRO A 64 -11.35 -9.19 -18.34
CA PRO A 64 -11.14 -8.17 -19.37
C PRO A 64 -12.38 -7.98 -20.25
N GLY A 65 -12.59 -6.76 -20.75
CA GLY A 65 -13.76 -6.37 -21.54
C GLY A 65 -14.95 -5.91 -20.70
N PRO A 66 -16.04 -5.44 -21.34
CA PRO A 66 -17.22 -4.95 -20.64
C PRO A 66 -17.95 -6.06 -19.89
N CYS A 67 -18.62 -5.72 -18.78
CA CYS A 67 -19.52 -6.66 -18.12
C CYS A 67 -20.61 -7.12 -19.08
N LYS A 68 -20.94 -8.41 -19.02
CA LYS A 68 -22.09 -8.96 -19.73
C LYS A 68 -23.36 -8.49 -19.03
N LYS A 69 -24.38 -8.14 -19.81
CA LYS A 69 -25.75 -8.09 -19.29
C LYS A 69 -26.22 -9.53 -19.23
N ASP A 70 -26.63 -9.97 -18.04
CA ASP A 70 -27.34 -11.22 -17.87
C ASP A 70 -28.73 -11.15 -18.53
#